data_AF-A0A9X0BM85-F1
#
_entry.id   AF-A0A9X0BM85-F1
#
_cell.length_a   1.000
_cell.length_b   1.000
_cell.length_c   1.000
_cell.angle_alpha   90.00
_cell.angle_beta   90.00
_cell.angle_gamma   90.00
#
_symmetry.space_group_name_H-M   'P 1'
#
loop_
_entity.id
_entity.type
_entity.pdbx_description
1 polymer ?
#
loop_
_entity_poly.entity_id
_entity_poly.type
_entity_poly.pdbx_seq_one_letter_code
_entity_poly.pdbx_strand_id
1 'polypeptide(L)'
;MTFLLPSLQHSPQFTDRGCAGSIGKQHFTYLYSRARNEFSTRRNKLSGWSKSGLQPFNPEKVLGGIQKPPEEIAQLQPDAGVNAPHPSSDEPPVTPVAFDGVCLLRKIIEEDVRNLDVRGKLCFQKMLNATEKAFAGRSLLLQRNQELFQQNEKEIRQVVKSTVVGKATVMKYEDIVEAKRKREEKEFSRVLKKRKTRRKTPEPRENIQAHAPRPMEEFCSVLQF
;
A
#
# COMPACT_ATOMS: atom_id res chain seq x y z
N MET A 1 -4.37 -27.23 -48.06
CA MET A 1 -4.88 -25.99 -48.67
C MET A 1 -4.37 -24.82 -47.85
N THR A 2 -3.52 -24.02 -48.49
CA THR A 2 -2.90 -22.76 -48.09
C THR A 2 -3.94 -21.67 -47.84
N PHE A 3 -3.72 -20.81 -46.83
CA PHE A 3 -3.80 -19.34 -46.87
C PHE A 3 -3.09 -18.81 -45.59
N LEU A 4 -1.85 -18.33 -45.69
CA LEU A 4 -1.43 -16.93 -45.90
C LEU A 4 -1.26 -16.15 -44.58
N LEU A 5 -0.02 -16.08 -44.10
CA LEU A 5 0.47 -15.18 -43.06
C LEU A 5 0.62 -13.76 -43.61
N PRO A 6 0.19 -12.70 -42.92
CA PRO A 6 0.64 -11.34 -43.20
C PRO A 6 1.95 -11.05 -42.47
N SER A 7 3.00 -10.91 -43.29
CA SER A 7 4.15 -9.99 -43.17
C SER A 7 4.50 -9.38 -41.80
N LEU A 8 5.63 -9.84 -41.28
CA LEU A 8 6.52 -9.13 -40.37
C LEU A 8 6.94 -7.78 -40.98
N GLN A 9 6.47 -6.66 -40.43
CA GLN A 9 7.16 -5.38 -40.53
C GLN A 9 7.90 -5.10 -39.22
N HIS A 10 9.22 -5.27 -39.33
CA HIS A 10 10.32 -4.77 -38.51
C HIS A 10 9.96 -4.10 -37.18
N SER A 11 9.97 -4.88 -36.10
CA SER A 11 10.39 -4.38 -34.79
C SER A 11 11.91 -4.22 -34.79
N PRO A 12 12.48 -3.12 -34.26
CA PRO A 12 13.93 -3.04 -34.08
C PRO A 12 14.32 -4.08 -33.03
N GLN A 13 14.88 -5.19 -33.51
CA GLN A 13 15.54 -6.19 -32.68
C GLN A 13 16.80 -5.55 -32.12
N PHE A 14 16.69 -4.88 -30.98
CA PHE A 14 17.86 -4.51 -30.20
C PHE A 14 18.27 -5.72 -29.37
N THR A 15 18.95 -6.66 -30.02
CA THR A 15 19.68 -7.72 -29.33
C THR A 15 20.90 -7.08 -28.68
N ASP A 16 20.82 -6.77 -27.39
CA ASP A 16 22.05 -6.50 -26.64
C ASP A 16 22.60 -7.82 -26.09
N ARG A 17 23.74 -8.23 -26.66
CA ARG A 17 24.53 -9.36 -26.21
C ARG A 17 25.35 -8.91 -25.01
N GLY A 18 24.86 -9.20 -23.81
CA GLY A 18 25.62 -9.06 -22.58
C GLY A 18 24.96 -9.84 -21.46
N CYS A 19 25.47 -11.03 -21.18
CA CYS A 19 25.00 -11.86 -20.08
C CYS A 19 25.33 -11.19 -18.73
N ALA A 20 24.38 -10.41 -18.22
CA ALA A 20 24.15 -10.17 -16.80
C ALA A 20 22.68 -9.73 -16.69
N GLY A 21 21.81 -10.61 -16.18
CA GLY A 21 20.34 -10.52 -16.22
C GLY A 21 19.70 -9.36 -15.42
N SER A 22 20.35 -8.20 -15.36
CA SER A 22 19.81 -7.00 -14.75
C SER A 22 19.19 -6.11 -15.82
N ILE A 23 17.86 -6.12 -15.90
CA ILE A 23 17.09 -5.09 -16.59
C ILE A 23 17.42 -3.75 -15.89
N GLY A 24 18.01 -2.80 -16.62
CA GLY A 24 18.27 -1.47 -16.08
C GLY A 24 16.97 -0.82 -15.57
N LYS A 25 17.05 0.02 -14.53
CA LYS A 25 15.85 0.59 -13.87
C LYS A 25 14.89 1.26 -14.85
N GLN A 26 15.42 1.93 -15.88
CA GLN A 26 14.63 2.59 -16.92
C GLN A 26 13.85 1.58 -17.79
N HIS A 27 14.49 0.48 -18.18
CA HIS A 27 13.85 -0.61 -18.90
C HIS A 27 12.81 -1.33 -18.04
N PHE A 28 13.09 -1.51 -16.73
CA PHE A 28 12.13 -2.08 -15.80
C PHE A 28 10.90 -1.18 -15.65
N THR A 29 11.08 0.14 -15.49
CA THR A 29 9.93 1.06 -15.38
C THR A 29 9.08 1.10 -16.64
N TYR A 30 9.70 0.99 -17.82
CA TYR A 30 8.97 0.94 -19.10
C TYR A 30 8.21 -0.38 -19.28
N LEU A 31 8.86 -1.52 -19.01
CA LEU A 31 8.21 -2.83 -19.07
C LEU A 31 7.11 -2.97 -18.00
N TYR A 32 7.38 -2.48 -16.80
CA TYR A 32 6.44 -2.52 -15.69
C TYR A 32 5.24 -1.60 -15.92
N SER A 33 5.42 -0.41 -16.49
CA SER A 33 4.29 0.48 -16.80
C SER A 33 3.36 -0.17 -17.83
N ARG A 34 3.91 -0.79 -18.87
CA ARG A 34 3.15 -1.55 -19.86
C ARG A 34 2.42 -2.74 -19.21
N ALA A 35 3.12 -3.60 -18.48
CA ALA A 35 2.53 -4.76 -17.83
C ALA A 35 1.45 -4.36 -16.80
N ARG A 36 1.67 -3.26 -16.06
CA ARG A 36 0.69 -2.72 -15.11
C ARG A 36 -0.58 -2.23 -15.79
N ASN A 37 -0.46 -1.58 -16.94
CA ASN A 37 -1.62 -1.12 -17.70
C ASN A 37 -2.42 -2.30 -18.27
N GLU A 38 -1.74 -3.31 -18.80
CA GLU A 38 -2.36 -4.55 -19.28
C GLU A 38 -3.08 -5.30 -18.15
N PHE A 39 -2.46 -5.41 -16.96
CA PHE A 39 -3.08 -6.02 -15.78
C PHE A 39 -4.26 -5.21 -15.22
N SER A 40 -4.18 -3.87 -15.24
CA SER A 40 -5.17 -2.99 -14.59
C SER A 40 -6.47 -2.82 -15.38
N THR A 41 -6.66 -3.59 -16.45
CA THR A 41 -7.87 -3.63 -17.25
C THR A 41 -9.10 -4.00 -16.40
N ARG A 42 -10.24 -3.37 -16.68
CA ARG A 42 -11.51 -3.63 -15.96
C ARG A 42 -11.84 -5.12 -15.87
N ARG A 43 -11.67 -5.87 -16.96
CA ARG A 43 -11.90 -7.32 -17.02
C ARG A 43 -11.01 -8.10 -16.05
N ASN A 44 -9.73 -7.75 -15.94
CA ASN A 44 -8.76 -8.43 -15.07
C ASN A 44 -8.99 -8.11 -13.59
N LYS A 45 -9.38 -6.87 -13.28
CA LYS A 45 -9.81 -6.49 -11.93
C LYS A 45 -11.07 -7.26 -11.54
N LEU A 46 -12.11 -7.24 -12.36
CA LEU A 46 -13.38 -7.93 -12.07
C LEU A 46 -13.19 -9.45 -11.96
N SER A 47 -12.35 -10.06 -12.78
CA SER A 47 -12.08 -11.50 -12.71
C SER A 47 -11.30 -11.89 -11.45
N GLY A 48 -10.36 -11.04 -11.00
CA GLY A 48 -9.68 -11.24 -9.72
C GLY A 48 -10.64 -11.18 -8.54
N TRP A 49 -11.54 -10.19 -8.51
CA TRP A 49 -12.54 -10.05 -7.44
C TRP A 49 -13.52 -11.23 -7.44
N SER A 50 -14.01 -11.64 -8.61
CA SER A 50 -14.89 -12.80 -8.75
C SER A 50 -14.23 -14.10 -8.29
N LYS A 51 -12.93 -14.30 -8.55
CA LYS A 51 -12.19 -15.48 -8.05
C LYS A 51 -12.05 -15.51 -6.53
N SER A 52 -11.94 -14.35 -5.91
CA SER A 52 -11.95 -14.19 -4.45
C SER A 52 -13.35 -14.26 -3.84
N GLY A 53 -14.40 -14.51 -4.63
CA GLY A 53 -15.79 -14.51 -4.19
C GLY A 53 -16.37 -13.12 -3.90
N LEU A 54 -15.64 -12.06 -4.23
CA LEU A 54 -16.06 -10.67 -4.02
C LEU A 54 -16.83 -10.19 -5.26
N GLN A 55 -18.13 -9.98 -5.10
CA GLN A 55 -18.94 -9.26 -6.09
C GLN A 55 -19.05 -7.78 -5.70
N PRO A 56 -19.22 -6.86 -6.67
CA PRO A 56 -19.64 -5.50 -6.36
C PRO A 56 -20.88 -5.52 -5.47
N PHE A 57 -20.93 -4.61 -4.50
CA PHE A 57 -22.03 -4.52 -3.55
C PHE A 57 -23.38 -4.45 -4.28
N ASN A 58 -24.27 -5.40 -3.96
CA ASN A 58 -25.62 -5.45 -4.50
C ASN A 58 -26.61 -5.42 -3.32
N PRO A 59 -27.27 -4.27 -3.06
CA PRO A 59 -28.14 -4.11 -1.90
C PRO A 59 -29.33 -5.08 -1.92
N GLU A 60 -29.88 -5.41 -3.08
CA GLU A 60 -31.02 -6.33 -3.20
C GLU A 60 -30.70 -7.74 -2.69
N LYS A 61 -29.48 -8.22 -2.95
CA LYS A 61 -29.02 -9.53 -2.43
C LYS A 61 -28.78 -9.51 -0.92
N VAL A 62 -28.34 -8.36 -0.40
CA VAL A 62 -28.06 -8.19 1.03
C VAL A 62 -29.36 -8.02 1.82
N LEU A 63 -30.31 -7.25 1.28
CA LEU A 63 -31.59 -6.95 1.91
C LEU A 63 -32.61 -8.08 1.73
N GLY A 64 -32.56 -8.86 0.64
CA GLY A 64 -33.47 -9.97 0.41
C GLY A 64 -33.34 -11.14 1.40
N GLY A 65 -32.19 -11.28 2.07
CA GLY A 65 -31.97 -12.28 3.13
C GLY A 65 -32.30 -11.79 4.55
N ILE A 66 -32.59 -10.50 4.71
CA ILE A 66 -32.97 -9.90 5.98
C ILE A 66 -34.49 -9.98 6.05
N GLN A 67 -35.01 -10.83 6.93
CA GLN A 67 -36.45 -10.84 7.21
C GLN A 67 -36.86 -9.44 7.65
N LYS A 68 -37.85 -8.86 6.95
CA LYS A 68 -38.44 -7.58 7.33
C LYS A 68 -38.92 -7.71 8.77
N PRO A 69 -38.48 -6.85 9.72
CA PRO A 69 -39.01 -6.88 11.07
C PRO A 69 -40.53 -6.70 11.00
N PRO A 70 -41.32 -7.44 11.81
CA PRO A 70 -42.76 -7.26 11.86
C PRO A 70 -43.12 -5.77 12.05
N GLU A 71 -44.01 -5.27 11.21
CA GLU A 71 -44.45 -3.86 11.12
C GLU A 71 -45.21 -3.35 12.38
N GLU A 72 -45.14 -4.08 13.49
CA GLU A 72 -45.87 -3.81 14.72
C GLU A 72 -45.23 -2.71 15.59
N ILE A 73 -44.01 -2.26 15.27
CA ILE A 73 -43.29 -1.21 16.04
C ILE A 73 -43.74 0.22 15.64
N ALA A 74 -44.64 0.39 14.67
CA ALA A 74 -45.07 1.72 14.22
C ALA A 74 -46.18 2.38 15.07
N GLN A 75 -46.64 1.76 16.16
CA GLN A 75 -47.73 2.29 16.98
C GLN A 75 -47.40 2.40 18.48
N LEU A 76 -46.38 3.17 18.87
CA LEU A 76 -46.37 3.76 20.22
C LEU A 76 -45.88 5.22 20.15
N GLN A 77 -46.84 6.14 20.27
CA GLN A 77 -46.61 7.55 20.57
C GLN A 77 -45.97 7.71 21.97
N PRO A 78 -45.29 8.84 22.24
CA PRO A 78 -44.70 9.10 23.55
C PRO A 78 -45.78 9.64 24.48
N ASP A 79 -46.09 8.91 25.55
CA ASP A 79 -46.83 9.49 26.66
C ASP A 79 -45.99 9.46 27.94
N ALA A 80 -45.90 10.64 28.55
CA ALA A 80 -45.14 10.88 29.76
C ALA A 80 -46.00 10.45 30.96
N GLY A 81 -45.52 9.50 31.76
CA GLY A 81 -46.26 9.10 32.96
C GLY A 81 -45.59 7.99 33.74
N VAL A 82 -44.95 8.39 34.84
CA VAL A 82 -44.62 7.63 36.05
C VAL A 82 -45.31 6.26 36.15
N ASN A 83 -44.54 5.18 36.04
CA ASN A 83 -44.56 4.00 36.92
C ASN A 83 -43.56 2.98 36.36
N ALA A 84 -42.50 2.71 37.11
CA ALA A 84 -41.50 1.70 36.77
C ALA A 84 -42.14 0.31 36.77
N PRO A 85 -42.13 -0.44 35.64
CA PRO A 85 -42.50 -1.84 35.66
C PRO A 85 -41.36 -2.64 36.29
N HIS A 86 -41.68 -3.39 37.34
CA HIS A 86 -40.83 -4.49 37.79
C HIS A 86 -40.53 -5.41 36.59
N PRO A 87 -39.26 -5.69 36.26
CA PRO A 87 -38.95 -6.64 35.20
C PRO A 87 -39.32 -8.04 35.69
N SER A 88 -40.31 -8.64 35.03
CA SER A 88 -40.56 -10.08 35.06
C SER A 88 -39.29 -10.82 34.64
N SER A 89 -38.88 -11.82 35.42
CA SER A 89 -37.62 -12.57 35.33
C SER A 89 -37.29 -13.28 34.00
N ASP A 90 -38.11 -13.16 32.96
CA ASP A 90 -38.03 -14.00 31.75
C ASP A 90 -37.58 -13.24 30.48
N GLU A 91 -37.28 -11.94 30.55
CA GLU A 91 -36.81 -11.17 29.39
C GLU A 91 -35.27 -11.24 29.27
N PRO A 92 -34.70 -11.60 28.10
CA PRO A 92 -33.25 -11.68 27.93
C PRO A 92 -32.60 -10.30 28.10
N PRO A 93 -31.48 -10.19 28.84
CA PRO A 93 -30.86 -8.90 29.10
C PRO A 93 -30.41 -8.25 27.79
N VAL A 94 -30.91 -7.03 27.54
CA VAL A 94 -30.51 -6.18 26.42
C VAL A 94 -29.01 -5.97 26.46
N THR A 95 -28.32 -6.15 25.33
CA THR A 95 -26.86 -5.95 25.26
C THR A 95 -26.52 -4.49 25.56
N PRO A 96 -25.84 -4.18 26.67
CA PRO A 96 -25.58 -2.80 27.04
C PRO A 96 -24.53 -2.19 26.11
N VAL A 97 -24.87 -1.06 25.49
CA VAL A 97 -23.98 -0.28 24.60
C VAL A 97 -23.18 0.77 25.40
N ALA A 98 -23.68 1.18 26.56
CA ALA A 98 -23.09 2.19 27.44
C ALA A 98 -22.51 1.58 28.72
N PHE A 99 -21.50 2.24 29.30
CA PHE A 99 -20.82 1.80 30.53
C PHE A 99 -21.79 1.62 31.72
N ASP A 100 -22.73 2.55 31.90
CA ASP A 100 -23.72 2.48 32.98
C ASP A 100 -24.60 1.22 32.87
N GLY A 101 -24.95 0.84 31.63
CA GLY A 101 -25.69 -0.40 31.36
C GLY A 101 -24.88 -1.65 31.68
N VAL A 102 -23.57 -1.63 31.44
CA VAL A 102 -22.66 -2.73 31.81
C VAL A 102 -22.55 -2.85 33.34
N CYS A 103 -22.45 -1.72 34.05
CA CYS A 103 -22.42 -1.71 35.51
C CYS A 103 -23.72 -2.22 36.13
N LEU A 104 -24.88 -1.84 35.57
CA LEU A 104 -26.18 -2.33 36.01
C LEU A 104 -26.30 -3.85 35.78
N LEU A 105 -25.93 -4.32 34.59
CA LEU A 105 -25.95 -5.74 34.25
C LEU A 105 -25.05 -6.56 35.18
N ARG A 106 -23.86 -6.06 35.52
CA ARG A 106 -22.96 -6.71 36.48
C ARG A 106 -23.63 -6.90 37.85
N LYS A 107 -24.36 -5.90 38.35
CA LYS A 107 -25.07 -5.98 39.65
C LYS A 107 -26.19 -7.01 39.62
N ILE A 108 -26.98 -7.02 38.54
CA ILE A 108 -28.06 -8.00 38.35
C ILE A 108 -27.49 -9.42 38.36
N ILE A 109 -26.45 -9.67 37.57
CA ILE A 109 -25.82 -11.00 37.51
C ILE A 109 -25.19 -11.38 38.86
N GLU A 110 -24.59 -10.44 39.57
CA GLU A 110 -24.06 -10.70 40.91
C GLU A 110 -25.14 -11.09 41.92
N GLU A 111 -26.37 -10.60 41.78
CA GLU A 111 -27.53 -11.03 42.58
C GLU A 111 -27.98 -12.44 42.21
N ASP A 112 -28.09 -12.75 40.91
CA ASP A 112 -28.46 -14.08 40.43
C ASP A 112 -27.46 -15.17 40.86
N VAL A 113 -26.17 -14.84 40.85
CA VAL A 113 -25.08 -15.75 41.25
C VAL A 113 -25.08 -16.04 42.76
N ARG A 114 -25.74 -15.23 43.61
CA ARG A 114 -25.83 -15.51 45.06
C ARG A 114 -26.57 -16.81 45.35
N ASN A 115 -27.55 -17.15 44.51
CA ASN A 115 -28.35 -18.37 44.63
C ASN A 115 -27.67 -19.60 44.02
N LEU A 116 -26.51 -19.41 43.36
CA LEU A 116 -25.77 -20.47 42.71
C LEU A 116 -25.00 -21.34 43.72
N ASP A 117 -24.70 -22.57 43.30
CA ASP A 117 -23.88 -23.50 44.07
C ASP A 117 -22.42 -23.01 44.19
N VAL A 118 -21.65 -23.62 45.10
CA VAL A 118 -20.25 -23.22 45.36
C VAL A 118 -19.40 -23.29 44.10
N ARG A 119 -19.61 -24.30 43.25
CA ARG A 119 -18.88 -24.47 41.99
C ARG A 119 -19.25 -23.36 40.99
N GLY A 120 -20.52 -23.04 40.84
CA GLY A 120 -21.00 -21.98 39.97
C GLY A 120 -20.45 -20.62 40.38
N LYS A 121 -20.45 -20.30 41.68
CA LYS A 121 -19.84 -19.06 42.22
C LYS A 121 -18.36 -18.95 41.88
N LEU A 122 -17.61 -20.03 42.07
CA LEU A 122 -16.18 -20.06 41.74
C LEU A 122 -15.93 -19.89 40.23
N CYS A 123 -16.74 -20.55 39.40
CA CYS A 123 -16.66 -20.41 37.94
C CYS A 123 -16.91 -18.97 37.51
N PHE A 124 -17.97 -18.35 38.06
CA PHE A 124 -18.32 -16.97 37.79
C PHE A 124 -17.22 -15.99 38.19
N GLN A 125 -16.64 -16.16 39.39
CA GLN A 125 -15.50 -15.33 39.83
C GLN A 125 -14.28 -15.47 38.91
N LYS A 126 -13.96 -16.69 38.45
CA LYS A 126 -12.87 -16.90 37.49
C LYS A 126 -13.15 -16.22 36.16
N MET A 127 -14.40 -16.30 35.68
CA MET A 127 -14.84 -15.61 34.47
C MET A 127 -14.72 -14.10 34.61
N LEU A 128 -15.17 -13.51 35.72
CA LEU A 128 -15.02 -12.08 36.00
C LEU A 128 -13.55 -11.66 36.01
N ASN A 129 -12.70 -12.37 36.76
CA ASN A 129 -11.27 -12.07 36.80
C ASN A 129 -10.60 -12.17 35.43
N ALA A 130 -10.98 -13.16 34.61
CA ALA A 130 -10.46 -13.29 33.25
C ALA A 130 -10.94 -12.16 32.34
N THR A 131 -12.20 -11.76 32.49
CA THR A 131 -12.83 -10.68 31.73
C THR A 131 -12.18 -9.33 32.07
N GLU A 132 -12.00 -9.02 33.36
CA GLU A 132 -11.30 -7.81 33.81
C GLU A 132 -9.87 -7.75 33.28
N LYS A 133 -9.12 -8.87 33.32
CA LYS A 133 -7.79 -8.97 32.71
C LYS A 133 -7.81 -8.73 31.20
N ALA A 134 -8.80 -9.29 30.50
CA ALA A 134 -8.95 -9.11 29.06
C ALA A 134 -9.24 -7.65 28.70
N PHE A 135 -10.12 -6.99 29.45
CA PHE A 135 -10.41 -5.56 29.27
C PHE A 135 -9.21 -4.67 29.59
N ALA A 136 -8.51 -4.93 30.69
CA ALA A 136 -7.28 -4.21 31.02
C ALA A 136 -6.23 -4.37 29.92
N GLY A 137 -6.00 -5.60 29.45
CA GLY A 137 -5.09 -5.88 28.34
C GLY A 137 -5.50 -5.19 27.04
N ARG A 138 -6.81 -5.17 26.72
CA ARG A 138 -7.33 -4.47 25.54
C ARG A 138 -7.14 -2.97 25.63
N SER A 139 -7.35 -2.37 26.80
CA SER A 139 -7.14 -0.94 27.05
C SER A 139 -5.68 -0.55 26.79
N LEU A 140 -4.73 -1.30 27.37
CA LEU A 140 -3.30 -1.08 27.15
C LEU A 140 -2.90 -1.23 25.67
N LEU A 141 -3.43 -2.24 24.98
CA LEU A 141 -3.18 -2.45 23.56
C LEU A 141 -3.70 -1.29 22.71
N LEU A 142 -4.91 -0.79 23.00
CA LEU A 142 -5.49 0.35 22.29
C LEU A 142 -4.65 1.61 22.50
N GLN A 143 -4.25 1.89 23.74
CA GLN A 143 -3.36 3.01 24.05
C GLN A 143 -2.04 2.89 23.28
N ARG A 144 -1.40 1.73 23.32
CA ARG A 144 -0.12 1.51 22.63
C ARG A 144 -0.25 1.67 21.12
N ASN A 145 -1.32 1.15 20.53
CA ASN A 145 -1.60 1.32 19.11
C ASN A 145 -1.78 2.80 18.77
N GLN A 146 -2.49 3.56 19.59
CA GLN A 146 -2.67 5.00 19.39
C GLN A 146 -1.35 5.76 19.42
N GLU A 147 -0.46 5.44 20.37
CA GLU A 147 0.91 6.00 20.42
C GLU A 147 1.69 5.67 19.15
N LEU A 148 1.65 4.42 18.69
CA LEU A 148 2.33 3.99 17.46
C LEU A 148 1.78 4.70 16.22
N PHE A 149 0.47 4.89 16.12
CA PHE A 149 -0.13 5.67 15.03
C PHE A 149 0.40 7.11 15.02
N GLN A 150 0.48 7.76 16.17
CA GLN A 150 1.02 9.12 16.28
C GLN A 150 2.51 9.19 15.91
N GLN A 151 3.31 8.19 16.31
CA GLN A 151 4.73 8.12 15.95
C GLN A 151 4.92 7.91 14.45
N ASN A 152 4.23 6.93 13.87
CA ASN A 152 4.27 6.64 12.44
C ASN A 152 3.88 7.86 11.61
N GLU A 153 2.83 8.59 12.01
CA GLU A 153 2.45 9.83 11.32
C GLU A 153 3.55 10.90 11.37
N LYS A 154 4.19 11.10 12.53
CA LYS A 154 5.30 12.07 12.67
C LYS A 154 6.48 11.68 11.81
N GLU A 155 6.88 10.41 11.83
CA GLU A 155 7.98 9.88 11.03
C GLU A 155 7.70 9.99 9.53
N ILE A 156 6.50 9.59 9.08
CA ILE A 156 6.08 9.74 7.68
C ILE A 156 6.14 11.21 7.25
N ARG A 157 5.60 12.13 8.06
CA ARG A 157 5.65 13.57 7.75
C ARG A 157 7.08 14.10 7.73
N GLN A 158 7.98 13.60 8.59
CA GLN A 158 9.38 14.00 8.61
C GLN A 158 10.14 13.49 7.37
N VAL A 159 9.94 12.23 6.98
CA VAL A 159 10.54 11.62 5.78
C VAL A 159 10.06 12.30 4.50
N VAL A 160 8.77 12.67 4.43
CA VAL A 160 8.23 13.41 3.29
C VAL A 160 8.82 14.83 3.22
N LYS A 161 8.97 15.53 4.35
CA LYS A 161 9.61 16.86 4.40
C LYS A 161 11.10 16.84 4.06
N SER A 162 11.82 15.76 4.32
CA SER A 162 13.24 15.64 3.95
C SER A 162 13.43 15.25 2.47
N THR A 163 12.39 14.73 1.82
CA THR A 163 12.38 14.45 0.37
C THR A 163 12.01 15.72 -0.41
N VAL A 164 12.70 16.83 -0.18
CA VAL A 164 12.66 17.99 -1.08
C VAL A 164 13.60 17.70 -2.23
N VAL A 165 13.03 17.35 -3.38
CA VAL A 165 13.78 17.16 -4.65
C VAL A 165 14.16 18.54 -5.20
N GLY A 166 15.04 19.25 -4.48
CA GLY A 166 15.59 20.55 -4.86
C GLY A 166 14.56 21.64 -5.20
N LYS A 167 15.07 22.81 -5.59
CA LYS A 167 14.25 23.85 -6.23
C LYS A 167 14.12 23.46 -7.70
N ALA A 168 12.92 23.16 -8.17
CA ALA A 168 12.66 22.86 -9.58
C ALA A 168 12.78 24.16 -10.39
N THR A 169 13.94 24.36 -11.02
CA THR A 169 14.17 25.44 -11.97
C THR A 169 14.03 24.88 -13.38
N VAL A 170 13.21 25.54 -14.22
CA VAL A 170 13.15 25.21 -15.66
C VAL A 170 14.51 25.57 -16.25
N MET A 171 15.36 24.57 -16.47
CA MET A 171 16.67 24.76 -17.07
C MET A 171 16.48 25.32 -18.48
N LYS A 172 17.07 26.48 -18.75
CA LYS A 172 17.15 27.00 -20.11
C LYS A 172 18.16 26.16 -20.90
N TYR A 173 18.10 26.22 -22.22
CA TYR A 173 19.03 25.51 -23.09
C TYR A 173 20.50 25.76 -22.70
N GLU A 174 20.83 27.01 -22.37
CA GLU A 174 22.16 27.40 -21.89
C GLU A 174 22.61 26.66 -20.63
N ASP A 175 21.71 26.48 -19.64
CA ASP A 175 22.03 25.78 -18.39
C ASP A 175 22.37 24.31 -18.65
N ILE A 176 21.72 23.70 -19.65
CA ILE A 176 21.96 22.30 -20.05
C ILE A 176 23.32 22.19 -20.75
N VAL A 177 23.65 23.13 -21.65
CA VAL A 177 24.93 23.16 -22.36
C VAL A 177 26.09 23.38 -21.38
N GLU A 178 25.95 24.33 -20.44
CA GLU A 178 26.96 24.56 -19.41
C GLU A 178 27.14 23.35 -18.49
N ALA A 179 26.06 22.67 -18.12
CA ALA A 179 26.12 21.48 -17.30
C ALA A 179 26.85 20.33 -18.00
N LYS A 180 26.66 20.17 -19.33
CA LYS A 180 27.41 19.21 -20.15
C LYS A 180 28.90 19.55 -20.17
N ARG A 181 29.25 20.81 -20.49
CA ARG A 181 30.65 21.29 -20.50
C ARG A 181 31.35 21.07 -19.15
N LYS A 182 30.68 21.39 -18.03
CA LYS A 182 31.22 21.17 -16.67
C LYS A 182 31.43 19.69 -16.33
N ARG A 183 30.59 18.79 -16.87
CA ARG A 183 30.76 17.34 -16.69
C ARG A 183 31.95 16.82 -17.47
N GLU A 184 32.08 17.24 -18.73
CA GLU A 184 33.21 16.90 -19.59
C GLU A 184 34.52 17.39 -18.97
N GLU A 185 34.59 18.64 -18.51
CA GLU A 185 35.79 19.18 -17.84
C GLU A 185 36.15 18.44 -16.53
N LYS A 186 35.14 18.07 -15.73
CA LYS A 186 35.34 17.23 -14.53
C LYS A 186 35.79 15.81 -14.90
N GLU A 187 35.33 15.26 -16.00
CA GLU A 187 35.74 13.95 -16.49
C GLU A 187 37.17 13.98 -17.04
N PHE A 188 37.50 14.97 -17.88
CA PHE A 188 38.86 15.22 -18.37
C PHE A 188 39.85 15.42 -17.22
N SER A 189 39.52 16.24 -16.23
CA SER A 189 40.39 16.45 -15.06
C SER A 189 40.54 15.19 -14.19
N ARG A 190 39.51 14.34 -14.07
CA ARG A 190 39.61 13.03 -13.41
C ARG A 190 40.49 12.05 -14.19
N VAL A 191 40.39 12.05 -15.52
CA VAL A 191 41.24 11.24 -16.41
C VAL A 191 42.70 11.70 -16.34
N LEU A 192 42.95 13.02 -16.33
CA LEU A 192 44.29 13.60 -16.16
C LEU A 192 44.91 13.28 -14.80
N LYS A 193 44.13 13.37 -13.72
CA LYS A 193 44.58 12.98 -12.36
C LYS A 193 44.94 11.49 -12.30
N LYS A 194 44.11 10.61 -12.88
CA LYS A 194 44.42 9.16 -12.98
C LYS A 194 45.66 8.86 -13.83
N ARG A 195 45.91 9.62 -14.90
CA ARG A 195 47.09 9.47 -15.76
C ARG A 195 48.39 9.93 -15.09
N LYS A 196 48.37 10.99 -14.26
CA LYS A 196 49.56 11.43 -13.50
C LYS A 196 50.01 10.37 -12.48
N THR A 197 49.09 9.66 -11.85
CA THR A 197 49.43 8.59 -10.89
C THR A 197 50.09 7.38 -11.57
N ARG A 198 49.71 7.07 -12.82
CA ARG A 198 50.30 5.97 -13.61
C ARG A 198 51.69 6.27 -14.19
N ARG A 199 52.15 7.52 -14.24
CA ARG A 199 53.47 7.89 -14.81
C ARG A 199 54.65 7.76 -13.83
N LYS A 200 54.45 7.30 -12.59
CA LYS A 200 55.53 7.08 -11.59
C LYS A 200 56.24 5.73 -11.70
N THR A 201 55.98 4.95 -12.75
CA THR A 201 56.70 3.69 -13.02
C THR A 201 57.17 3.73 -14.48
N PRO A 202 58.49 3.67 -14.77
CA PRO A 202 58.96 3.57 -16.15
C PRO A 202 59.06 2.10 -16.57
N GLU A 203 58.69 1.82 -17.83
CA GLU A 203 59.24 0.82 -18.79
C GLU A 203 58.17 0.36 -19.82
N PRO A 204 58.56 -0.17 -21.01
CA PRO A 204 59.01 0.59 -22.18
C PRO A 204 58.01 0.47 -23.36
N ARG A 205 58.30 1.23 -24.42
CA ARG A 205 57.48 1.41 -25.63
C ARG A 205 57.33 0.11 -26.43
N GLU A 206 56.15 -0.09 -27.01
CA GLU A 206 56.01 -0.64 -28.37
C GLU A 206 54.77 -0.08 -29.08
N ASN A 207 54.89 0.03 -30.39
CA ASN A 207 54.17 0.90 -31.32
C ASN A 207 53.11 0.12 -32.10
N ILE A 208 51.82 0.52 -32.06
CA ILE A 208 50.84 0.17 -33.10
C ILE A 208 49.91 1.35 -33.38
N GLN A 209 50.22 2.02 -34.50
CA GLN A 209 49.35 2.60 -35.54
C GLN A 209 47.98 3.19 -35.18
N ALA A 210 47.85 4.48 -35.52
CA ALA A 210 46.62 5.26 -35.52
C ALA A 210 45.62 4.76 -36.59
N HIS A 211 44.39 4.48 -36.18
CA HIS A 211 43.22 4.56 -37.07
C HIS A 211 42.23 5.55 -36.46
N ALA A 212 41.98 6.65 -37.17
CA ALA A 212 41.01 7.67 -36.78
C ALA A 212 39.57 7.12 -36.87
N PRO A 213 38.67 7.41 -35.91
CA PRO A 213 37.24 7.15 -36.08
C PRO A 213 36.61 8.24 -36.96
N ARG A 214 35.84 7.82 -37.98
CA ARG A 214 35.08 8.69 -38.88
C ARG A 214 33.92 9.39 -38.14
N PRO A 215 33.50 10.61 -38.54
CA PRO A 215 32.37 11.31 -37.93
C PRO A 215 31.05 10.64 -38.30
N MET A 216 30.16 10.50 -37.32
CA MET A 216 28.78 10.02 -37.47
C MET A 216 27.88 11.18 -37.92
N GLU A 217 27.84 11.49 -39.22
CA GLU A 217 26.98 12.54 -39.77
C GLU A 217 25.88 12.04 -40.72
N GLU A 218 25.58 10.73 -40.79
CA GLU A 218 24.63 10.19 -41.78
C GLU A 218 23.37 9.48 -41.24
N PHE A 219 22.75 9.97 -40.16
CA PHE A 219 21.46 9.40 -39.72
C PHE A 219 20.37 10.44 -39.37
N CYS A 220 20.30 11.53 -40.12
CA CYS A 220 19.14 12.43 -40.10
C CYS A 220 18.59 12.68 -41.51
N SER A 221 17.88 11.68 -42.03
CA SER A 221 16.84 11.76 -43.07
C SER A 221 16.19 10.38 -43.02
N VAL A 222 14.96 10.17 -42.55
CA VAL A 222 13.72 10.45 -43.26
C VAL A 222 12.57 10.28 -42.26
N LEU A 223 11.80 11.35 -42.03
CA LEU A 223 10.38 11.26 -41.72
C LEU A 223 9.66 12.25 -42.65
N GLN A 224 9.36 11.78 -43.84
CA GLN A 224 8.26 12.30 -44.65
C GLN A 224 7.12 11.29 -44.55
N PHE A 225 6.03 11.78 -43.94
CA PHE A 225 4.66 11.27 -43.83
C PHE A 225 4.43 9.97 -43.04
#